data_AF-A0A9E2NA16-F1
#
_entry.id   AF-A0A9E2NA16-F1
#
_cell.length_a   1.000
_cell.length_b   1.000
_cell.length_c   1.000
_cell.angle_alpha   90.00
_cell.angle_beta   90.00
_cell.angle_gamma   90.00
#
_symmetry.space_group_name_H-M   'P 1'
#
loop_
_entity.id
_entity.type
_entity.pdbx_description
1 polymer ?
#
loop_
_entity_poly.entity_id
_entity_poly.type
_entity_poly.pdbx_seq_one_letter_code
_entity_poly.pdbx_strand_id
1 'polypeptide(L)'
;MEQVVQVIDRCCTFPLIERAGLFKRVLFNYLVGNEDSHLKNFSLIRRDPKIGLSPAYDLLNATIVLRAPEEIALPLNGKRRNLTRHDLVDYFGHERLGLTEKTIRQTLADLSNAQPEWERLIGVSFLSEALKEGYRELVSSRGRRLGFVGN
;
A
#
# COMPACT_ATOMS: atom_id res chain seq x y z
N MET A 1 11.27 3.66 2.58
CA MET A 1 10.20 4.27 1.75
C MET A 1 10.46 5.75 1.50
N GLU A 2 11.08 6.42 2.45
CA GLU A 2 11.44 7.84 2.51
C GLU A 2 12.26 8.31 1.30
N GLN A 3 13.12 7.45 0.74
CA GLN A 3 13.86 7.74 -0.49
C GLN A 3 12.94 7.93 -1.70
N VAL A 4 11.84 7.16 -1.80
CA VAL A 4 10.84 7.32 -2.87
C VAL A 4 10.16 8.68 -2.77
N VAL A 5 9.86 9.12 -1.54
CA VAL A 5 9.28 10.46 -1.29
C VAL A 5 10.22 11.56 -1.79
N GLN A 6 11.52 11.44 -1.53
CA GLN A 6 12.52 12.42 -2.03
C GLN A 6 12.57 12.48 -3.56
N VAL A 7 12.42 11.34 -4.25
CA VAL A 7 12.36 11.29 -5.72
C VAL A 7 11.09 11.95 -6.22
N ILE A 8 9.94 11.69 -5.59
CA ILE A 8 8.68 12.34 -5.94
C ILE A 8 8.80 13.86 -5.82
N ASP A 9 9.36 14.34 -4.71
CA ASP A 9 9.51 15.78 -4.43
C ASP A 9 10.42 16.51 -5.42
N ARG A 10 11.47 15.83 -5.89
CA ARG A 10 12.44 16.42 -6.81
C ARG A 10 12.02 16.36 -8.26
N CYS A 11 11.28 15.32 -8.66
CA CYS A 11 11.11 14.99 -10.07
C CYS A 11 9.67 15.12 -10.58
N CYS A 12 8.65 15.07 -9.71
CA CYS A 12 7.25 15.13 -10.16
C CYS A 12 6.79 16.57 -10.36
N THR A 13 5.95 16.78 -11.36
CA THR A 13 5.35 18.10 -11.64
C THR A 13 4.39 18.54 -10.53
N PHE A 14 3.68 17.59 -9.91
CA PHE A 14 2.74 17.84 -8.81
C PHE A 14 2.98 16.91 -7.61
N PRO A 15 4.05 17.13 -6.81
CA PRO A 15 4.46 16.19 -5.76
C PRO A 15 3.37 15.86 -4.74
N LEU A 16 2.54 16.82 -4.34
CA LEU A 16 1.47 16.57 -3.36
C LEU A 16 0.44 15.54 -3.83
N ILE A 17 0.10 15.54 -5.12
CA ILE A 17 -0.82 14.55 -5.70
C ILE A 17 -0.16 13.16 -5.70
N GLU A 18 1.12 13.12 -6.08
CA GLU A 18 1.89 11.88 -6.15
C GLU A 18 2.17 11.28 -4.77
N ARG A 19 2.34 12.12 -3.73
CA ARG A 19 2.45 11.68 -2.33
C ARG A 19 1.18 10.98 -1.85
N ALA A 20 0.00 11.52 -2.17
CA ALA A 20 -1.28 10.87 -1.87
C ALA A 20 -1.42 9.53 -2.63
N GLY A 21 -0.99 9.49 -3.90
CA GLY A 21 -0.93 8.27 -4.69
C GLY A 21 0.01 7.22 -4.09
N LEU A 22 1.20 7.63 -3.65
CA LEU A 22 2.17 6.77 -2.97
C LEU A 22 1.59 6.22 -1.66
N PHE A 23 0.96 7.07 -0.85
CA PHE A 23 0.30 6.66 0.38
C PHE A 23 -0.69 5.51 0.14
N LYS A 24 -1.61 5.69 -0.82
CA LYS A 24 -2.57 4.65 -1.19
C LYS A 24 -1.90 3.36 -1.64
N ARG A 25 -0.83 3.43 -2.44
CA ARG A 25 -0.08 2.26 -2.90
C ARG A 25 0.62 1.52 -1.77
N VAL A 26 1.24 2.23 -0.83
CA VAL A 26 1.91 1.62 0.33
C VAL A 26 0.90 0.90 1.21
N LEU A 27 -0.24 1.53 1.51
CA LEU A 27 -1.29 0.88 2.28
C LEU A 27 -1.88 -0.32 1.54
N PHE A 28 -2.09 -0.22 0.23
CA PHE A 28 -2.53 -1.36 -0.58
C PHE A 28 -1.54 -2.53 -0.51
N ASN A 29 -0.26 -2.28 -0.77
CA ASN A 29 0.78 -3.31 -0.72
C ASN A 29 0.86 -3.97 0.66
N TYR A 30 0.75 -3.18 1.73
CA TYR A 30 0.63 -3.73 3.07
C TYR A 30 -0.62 -4.63 3.19
N LEU A 31 -1.81 -4.14 2.84
CA LEU A 31 -3.05 -4.91 2.98
C LEU A 31 -3.02 -6.25 2.22
N VAL A 32 -2.50 -6.27 0.99
CA VAL A 32 -2.54 -7.47 0.13
C VAL A 32 -1.35 -8.41 0.30
N GLY A 33 -0.39 -8.09 1.17
CA GLY A 33 0.79 -8.94 1.34
C GLY A 33 1.82 -8.82 0.22
N ASN A 34 1.92 -7.64 -0.41
CA ASN A 34 2.96 -7.39 -1.42
C ASN A 34 4.28 -6.98 -0.76
N GLU A 35 4.97 -8.00 -0.24
CA GLU A 35 6.21 -7.87 0.51
C GLU A 35 7.44 -7.66 -0.38
N ASP A 36 7.32 -7.82 -1.70
CA ASP A 36 8.43 -7.66 -2.66
C ASP A 36 8.47 -6.26 -3.34
N SER A 37 7.72 -5.29 -2.81
CA SER A 37 7.65 -3.92 -3.33
C SER A 37 8.93 -3.09 -3.10
N HIS A 38 10.03 -3.51 -3.73
CA HIS A 38 11.34 -2.87 -3.69
C HIS A 38 11.37 -1.56 -4.49
N LEU A 39 12.46 -0.79 -4.39
CA LEU A 39 12.66 0.48 -5.11
C LEU A 39 12.41 0.38 -6.62
N LYS A 40 12.74 -0.76 -7.24
CA LYS A 40 12.52 -1.04 -8.68
C LYS A 40 11.03 -1.06 -9.09
N ASN A 41 10.11 -1.23 -8.13
CA ASN A 41 8.67 -1.27 -8.37
C ASN A 41 8.01 0.12 -8.36
N PHE A 42 8.82 1.17 -8.21
CA PHE A 42 8.39 2.56 -8.34
C PHE A 42 9.11 3.21 -9.52
N SER A 43 8.35 3.54 -10.56
CA SER A 43 8.84 4.29 -11.72
C SER A 43 8.10 5.61 -11.89
N LEU A 44 8.79 6.61 -12.42
CA LEU A 44 8.17 7.85 -12.91
C LEU A 44 7.91 7.73 -14.41
N ILE A 45 6.77 8.27 -14.84
CA ILE A 45 6.44 8.39 -16.26
C ILE A 45 6.32 9.86 -16.63
N ARG A 46 6.95 10.25 -17.75
CA ARG A 46 6.79 11.55 -18.37
C ARG A 46 5.71 11.47 -19.45
N ARG A 47 4.65 12.24 -19.28
CA ARG A 47 3.59 12.48 -20.26
C ARG A 47 3.54 13.99 -20.46
N ASP A 48 4.35 14.49 -21.40
CA ASP A 48 4.65 15.92 -21.52
C ASP A 48 3.40 16.81 -21.46
N PRO A 49 3.41 17.86 -20.62
CA PRO A 49 4.52 18.37 -19.80
C PRO A 49 4.60 17.77 -18.37
N LYS A 50 3.88 16.70 -18.07
CA LYS A 50 3.70 16.17 -16.70
C LYS A 50 4.63 14.99 -16.40
N ILE A 51 5.28 15.02 -15.24
CA ILE A 51 6.00 13.88 -14.66
C ILE A 51 5.28 13.47 -13.38
N GLY A 52 4.98 12.19 -13.24
CA GLY A 52 4.32 11.63 -12.07
C GLY A 52 4.62 10.14 -11.91
N LEU A 53 4.05 9.49 -10.90
CA LEU A 53 4.18 8.05 -10.74
C LEU A 53 3.56 7.34 -11.95
N SER A 54 4.29 6.38 -12.50
CA SER A 54 3.74 5.42 -13.46
C SER A 54 2.56 4.65 -12.84
N PRO A 55 1.64 4.08 -13.65
CA PRO A 55 0.66 3.11 -13.15
C PRO A 55 1.36 2.03 -12.30
N ALA A 56 0.70 1.55 -11.24
CA ALA A 56 1.29 0.51 -10.40
C ALA A 56 1.42 -0.80 -11.19
N TYR A 57 2.52 -1.52 -10.95
CA TYR A 57 2.82 -2.82 -11.53
C TYR A 57 3.46 -3.70 -10.46
N ASP A 58 3.59 -5.00 -10.75
CA ASP A 58 4.17 -5.99 -9.84
C ASP A 58 3.48 -6.02 -8.47
N LEU A 59 2.15 -6.10 -8.52
CA LEU A 59 1.27 -6.19 -7.36
C LEU A 59 0.91 -7.66 -7.10
N LEU A 60 1.73 -8.35 -6.31
CA LEU A 60 1.60 -9.77 -6.04
C LEU A 60 1.51 -10.03 -4.53
N ASN A 61 0.63 -10.94 -4.12
CA ASN A 61 0.62 -11.42 -2.74
C ASN A 61 1.76 -12.44 -2.55
N ALA A 62 2.90 -11.94 -2.07
CA ALA A 62 4.06 -12.76 -1.77
C ALA A 62 3.91 -13.48 -0.41
N THR A 63 3.20 -12.88 0.55
CA THR A 63 3.04 -13.38 1.92
C THR A 63 2.50 -14.81 1.97
N ILE A 64 1.43 -15.10 1.23
CA ILE A 64 0.74 -16.40 1.31
C ILE A 64 1.57 -17.56 0.73
N VAL A 65 2.57 -17.24 -0.10
CA VAL A 65 3.46 -18.23 -0.74
C VAL A 65 4.78 -18.34 0.01
N LEU A 66 5.44 -17.21 0.25
CA LEU A 66 6.80 -17.17 0.80
C LEU A 66 6.84 -17.25 2.33
N ARG A 67 5.71 -16.95 3.01
CA ARG A 67 5.64 -16.82 4.48
C ARG A 67 6.76 -15.92 5.02
N ALA A 68 7.05 -14.82 4.31
CA ALA A 68 8.17 -13.97 4.66
C ALA A 68 7.94 -13.31 6.03
N PRO A 69 9.00 -13.08 6.81
CA PRO A 69 8.89 -12.43 8.11
C PRO A 69 8.69 -10.91 8.01
N GLU A 70 8.89 -10.32 6.83
CA GLU A 70 8.78 -8.89 6.56
C GLU A 70 7.43 -8.56 5.93
N GLU A 71 6.75 -7.52 6.40
CA GLU A 71 5.44 -7.07 5.91
C GLU A 71 5.55 -6.04 4.77
N ILE A 72 6.72 -5.41 4.59
CA ILE A 72 7.07 -4.48 3.49
C ILE A 72 8.56 -4.60 3.12
N ALA A 73 8.89 -4.45 1.83
CA ALA A 73 10.28 -4.50 1.34
C ALA A 73 11.13 -3.29 1.79
N LEU A 74 10.57 -2.08 1.63
CA LEU A 74 11.25 -0.84 1.99
C LEU A 74 10.87 -0.45 3.41
N PRO A 75 11.84 -0.27 4.33
CA PRO A 75 11.51 0.07 5.70
C PRO A 75 10.75 1.38 5.77
N LEU A 76 9.90 1.47 6.79
CA LEU A 76 9.12 2.65 7.13
C LEU A 76 9.31 2.87 8.62
N ASN A 77 9.78 4.05 9.00
CA ASN A 77 10.16 4.34 10.39
C ASN A 77 11.17 3.31 10.97
N GLY A 78 12.10 2.84 10.13
CA GLY A 78 13.07 1.80 10.49
C GLY A 78 12.48 0.38 10.66
N LYS A 79 11.18 0.20 10.47
CA LYS A 79 10.50 -1.10 10.61
C LYS A 79 10.18 -1.71 9.25
N ARG A 80 10.27 -3.03 9.19
CA ARG A 80 9.80 -3.85 8.05
C ARG A 80 8.72 -4.86 8.44
N ARG A 81 8.43 -4.99 9.74
CA ARG A 81 7.48 -5.94 10.32
C ARG A 81 6.85 -5.33 11.57
N ASN A 82 5.73 -5.90 12.02
CA ASN A 82 4.95 -5.39 13.14
C ASN A 82 4.57 -3.92 12.95
N LEU A 83 4.20 -3.57 11.71
CA LEU A 83 3.79 -2.22 11.36
C LEU A 83 2.45 -1.94 12.03
N THR A 84 2.41 -0.83 12.74
CA THR A 84 1.22 -0.35 13.43
C THR A 84 0.48 0.67 12.59
N ARG A 85 -0.75 0.99 12.98
CA ARG A 85 -1.48 2.14 12.44
C ARG A 85 -0.66 3.42 12.54
N HIS A 86 0.01 3.63 13.68
CA HIS A 86 0.85 4.80 13.89
C HIS A 86 1.98 4.88 12.86
N ASP A 87 2.67 3.77 12.57
CA ASP A 87 3.72 3.77 11.56
C ASP A 87 3.14 4.12 10.17
N LEU A 88 2.07 3.43 9.76
CA LEU A 88 1.52 3.55 8.40
C LEU A 88 0.74 4.84 8.14
N VAL A 89 0.02 5.35 9.13
CA VAL A 89 -0.91 6.48 8.97
C VAL A 89 -0.34 7.75 9.57
N ASP A 90 0.00 7.74 10.85
CA ASP A 90 0.41 8.94 11.57
C ASP A 90 1.82 9.36 11.12
N TYR A 91 2.79 8.46 11.19
CA TYR A 91 4.14 8.75 10.74
C TYR A 91 4.22 8.91 9.22
N PHE A 92 3.81 7.90 8.45
CA PHE A 92 4.05 7.95 7.00
C PHE A 92 3.09 8.91 6.28
N GLY A 93 1.80 8.85 6.60
CA GLY A 93 0.79 9.73 5.99
C GLY A 93 0.93 11.19 6.42
N HIS A 94 0.90 11.44 7.74
CA HIS A 94 0.94 12.82 8.25
C HIS A 94 2.36 13.38 8.28
N GLU A 95 3.27 12.78 9.05
CA GLU A 95 4.58 13.40 9.31
C GLU A 95 5.50 13.38 8.07
N ARG A 96 5.51 12.29 7.30
CA ARG A 96 6.45 12.12 6.18
C ARG A 96 5.92 12.62 4.85
N LEU A 97 4.66 12.37 4.53
CA LEU A 97 4.06 12.84 3.27
C LEU A 97 3.40 14.22 3.41
N GLY A 98 3.13 14.68 4.63
CA GLY A 98 2.47 15.97 4.86
C GLY A 98 1.03 15.98 4.37
N LEU A 99 0.35 14.82 4.36
CA LEU A 99 -1.02 14.74 3.88
C LEU A 99 -1.99 15.32 4.90
N THR A 100 -3.06 15.93 4.38
CA THR A 100 -4.15 16.40 5.25
C THR A 100 -4.93 15.23 5.82
N GLU A 101 -5.48 15.44 7.02
CA GLU A 101 -6.46 14.55 7.65
C GLU A 101 -7.57 14.10 6.69
N LYS A 102 -8.08 15.02 5.87
CA LYS A 102 -9.11 14.72 4.88
C LYS A 102 -8.61 13.71 3.84
N THR A 103 -7.41 13.91 3.30
CA THR A 103 -6.80 13.01 2.30
C THR A 103 -6.56 11.62 2.87
N ILE A 104 -6.06 11.54 4.11
CA ILE A 104 -5.77 10.28 4.78
C ILE A 104 -7.06 9.50 5.05
N ARG A 105 -8.08 10.16 5.63
CA ARG A 105 -9.39 9.53 5.85
C ARG A 105 -10.02 9.05 4.55
N GLN A 106 -9.98 9.86 3.50
CA GLN A 106 -10.51 9.45 2.19
C GLN A 106 -9.77 8.23 1.63
N THR A 107 -8.44 8.19 1.75
CA THR A 107 -7.65 7.06 1.26
C THR A 107 -7.95 5.77 2.02
N LEU A 108 -8.10 5.86 3.35
CA LEU A 108 -8.49 4.72 4.17
C LEU A 108 -9.90 4.25 3.82
N ALA A 109 -10.85 5.17 3.65
CA ALA A 109 -12.22 4.85 3.25
C ALA A 109 -12.28 4.19 1.87
N ASP A 110 -11.54 4.70 0.88
CA ASP A 110 -11.45 4.09 -0.45
C ASP A 110 -10.98 2.63 -0.40
N LEU A 111 -9.95 2.35 0.41
CA LEU A 111 -9.39 1.00 0.56
C LEU A 111 -10.36 0.08 1.31
N SER A 112 -10.99 0.58 2.39
CA SER A 112 -12.01 -0.15 3.15
C SER A 112 -13.21 -0.51 2.27
N ASN A 113 -13.71 0.44 1.49
CA ASN A 113 -14.87 0.24 0.60
C ASN A 113 -14.57 -0.72 -0.56
N ALA A 114 -13.30 -0.90 -0.92
CA ALA A 114 -12.88 -1.83 -1.97
C ALA A 114 -12.76 -3.29 -1.46
N GLN A 115 -12.71 -3.52 -0.14
CA GLN A 115 -12.52 -4.85 0.42
C GLN A 115 -13.54 -5.89 -0.04
N PRO A 116 -14.85 -5.61 -0.09
CA PRO A 116 -15.83 -6.60 -0.56
C PRO A 116 -15.57 -7.08 -1.99
N GLU A 117 -15.11 -6.18 -2.86
CA GLU A 117 -14.74 -6.54 -4.23
C GLU A 117 -13.44 -7.37 -4.26
N TRP A 118 -12.47 -7.07 -3.39
CA TRP A 118 -11.27 -7.90 -3.27
C TRP A 118 -11.60 -9.31 -2.80
N GLU A 119 -12.50 -9.47 -1.82
CA GLU A 119 -12.96 -10.77 -1.36
C GLU A 119 -13.65 -11.57 -2.48
N ARG A 120 -14.49 -10.90 -3.28
CA ARG A 120 -15.12 -11.49 -4.46
C ARG A 120 -14.07 -11.96 -5.48
N LEU A 121 -13.09 -11.12 -5.78
CA LEU A 121 -11.99 -11.43 -6.72
C LEU A 121 -11.13 -12.60 -6.23
N ILE A 122 -10.82 -12.65 -4.94
CA ILE A 122 -10.11 -13.80 -4.33
C ILE A 122 -10.95 -15.07 -4.48
N GLY A 123 -12.26 -15.00 -4.25
CA GLY A 123 -13.18 -16.13 -4.36
C GLY A 123 -13.21 -16.77 -5.76
N VAL A 124 -13.23 -15.96 -6.81
CA VAL A 124 -13.25 -16.42 -8.21
C VAL A 124 -11.86 -16.69 -8.80
N SER A 125 -10.79 -16.50 -8.02
CA SER A 125 -9.42 -16.73 -8.47
C SER A 125 -9.10 -18.23 -8.62
N PHE A 126 -8.02 -18.52 -9.36
CA PHE A 126 -7.48 -19.87 -9.54
C PHE A 126 -6.65 -20.39 -8.36
N LEU A 127 -6.62 -19.66 -7.24
CA LEU A 127 -5.94 -20.12 -6.03
C LEU A 127 -6.62 -21.38 -5.48
N SER A 128 -5.86 -22.23 -4.78
CA SER A 128 -6.46 -23.31 -4.00
C SER A 128 -7.31 -22.72 -2.86
N GLU A 129 -8.30 -23.47 -2.38
CA GLU A 129 -9.17 -22.98 -1.29
C GLU A 129 -8.37 -22.61 -0.03
N ALA A 130 -7.30 -23.35 0.27
CA ALA A 130 -6.39 -23.01 1.37
C ALA A 130 -5.68 -21.66 1.16
N LEU A 131 -5.24 -21.36 -0.07
CA LEU A 131 -4.59 -20.08 -0.39
C LEU A 131 -5.58 -18.92 -0.44
N LYS A 132 -6.82 -19.16 -0.92
CA LYS A 132 -7.91 -18.16 -0.85
C LYS A 132 -8.18 -17.77 0.59
N GLU A 133 -8.30 -18.75 1.48
CA GLU A 133 -8.57 -18.50 2.90
C GLU A 133 -7.42 -17.75 3.57
N GLY A 134 -6.17 -18.16 3.32
CA GLY A 134 -5.00 -17.44 3.81
C GLY A 134 -4.94 -15.99 3.33
N TYR A 135 -5.34 -15.71 2.08
CA TYR A 135 -5.39 -14.36 1.55
C TYR A 135 -6.50 -13.53 2.22
N ARG A 136 -7.71 -14.08 2.39
CA ARG A 136 -8.80 -13.37 3.09
C ARG A 136 -8.42 -12.99 4.51
N GLU A 137 -7.85 -13.94 5.27
CA GLU A 137 -7.43 -13.66 6.65
C GLU A 137 -6.30 -12.62 6.70
N LEU A 138 -5.38 -12.64 5.73
CA LEU A 138 -4.33 -11.63 5.64
C LEU A 138 -4.90 -10.23 5.44
N VAL A 139 -5.77 -10.04 4.44
CA VAL A 139 -6.38 -8.75 4.14
C VAL A 139 -7.24 -8.27 5.31
N SER A 140 -8.03 -9.16 5.91
CA SER A 140 -8.89 -8.84 7.05
C SER A 140 -8.07 -8.45 8.29
N SER A 141 -7.06 -9.24 8.65
CA SER A 141 -6.21 -8.96 9.82
C SER A 141 -5.41 -7.65 9.68
N ARG A 142 -4.83 -7.39 8.50
CA ARG A 142 -4.14 -6.12 8.23
C ARG A 142 -5.12 -4.94 8.13
N GLY A 143 -6.32 -5.16 7.60
CA GLY A 143 -7.41 -4.17 7.59
C GLY A 143 -7.84 -3.74 9.00
N ARG A 144 -8.01 -4.71 9.92
CA ARG A 144 -8.33 -4.42 11.34
C ARG A 144 -7.25 -3.55 12.01
N ARG A 145 -5.96 -3.78 11.71
CA ARG A 145 -4.87 -2.92 12.21
C ARG A 145 -4.96 -1.49 11.68
N LEU A 146 -5.51 -1.29 10.49
CA LEU A 146 -5.81 0.03 9.91
C LEU A 146 -7.18 0.58 10.34
N GLY A 147 -7.88 -0.07 11.27
CA GLY A 147 -9.16 0.40 11.79
C GLY A 147 -10.32 0.25 10.81
N PHE A 148 -10.22 -0.66 9.83
CA PHE A 148 -11.35 -1.00 8.98
C PHE A 148 -12.37 -1.78 9.82
N VAL A 149 -13.62 -1.34 9.81
CA VAL A 149 -14.72 -2.01 10.50
C VAL A 149 -15.19 -3.13 9.58
N GLY A 150 -15.23 -4.36 10.07
CA GLY A 150 -15.85 -5.45 9.33
C GLY A 150 -17.33 -5.13 9.14
N ASN A 151 -17.80 -5.17 7.90
CA ASN A 151 -19.23 -5.11 7.59
C ASN A 151 -19.97 -6.29 8.23
#